data_AF-A0A9X2F9Y6-F1
#
_entry.id   AF-A0A9X2F9Y6-F1
#
_cell.length_a   1.000
_cell.length_b   1.000
_cell.length_c   1.000
_cell.angle_alpha   90.00
_cell.angle_beta   90.00
_cell.angle_gamma   90.00
#
_symmetry.space_group_name_H-M   'P 1'
#
loop_
_entity.id
_entity.type
_entity.pdbx_description
1 polymer ?
#
loop_
_entity_poly.entity_id
_entity_poly.type
_entity_poly.pdbx_seq_one_letter_code
_entity_poly.pdbx_strand_id
1 'polypeptide(L)'
;MHRIILYAATLVPVVGCSSKSSDTTSEATEDSAMVNIDLADDTFKRILKKHGEDVDPSKIPKPQQTVMLVYHSYGILGNGGFQYLFEGDFPGDPEFLLTRQAYKTIGASDASAAFEKAFAVFPNSTPPADIDRRLEMWQSKYNLLDSMKDKSSPDSMYFSAMDGVMEKLNGYIKANEAEFASLPK
;
A
#
# COMPACT_ATOMS: atom_id res chain seq x y z
N MET A 1 -21.48 -8.42 15.23
CA MET A 1 -21.77 -7.19 14.48
C MET A 1 -20.48 -6.75 13.81
N HIS A 2 -20.22 -7.16 12.57
CA HIS A 2 -19.00 -6.82 11.84
C HIS A 2 -19.25 -5.52 11.08
N ARG A 3 -18.60 -4.43 11.49
CA ARG A 3 -18.56 -3.18 10.74
C ARG A 3 -17.39 -3.27 9.76
N ILE A 4 -17.71 -3.56 8.50
CA ILE A 4 -16.80 -3.39 7.38
C ILE A 4 -16.67 -1.88 7.17
N ILE A 5 -15.50 -1.31 7.48
CA ILE A 5 -15.21 0.09 7.17
C ILE A 5 -14.73 0.11 5.71
N LEU A 6 -15.66 0.31 4.77
CA LEU A 6 -15.31 0.81 3.45
C LEU A 6 -14.77 2.25 3.61
N TYR A 7 -13.46 2.44 3.45
CA TYR A 7 -12.90 3.78 3.31
C TYR A 7 -13.24 4.30 1.91
N ALA A 8 -14.33 5.06 1.82
CA ALA A 8 -14.60 5.93 0.68
C ALA A 8 -13.56 7.07 0.67
N ALA A 9 -12.72 7.11 -0.35
CA ALA A 9 -11.78 8.20 -0.59
C ALA A 9 -12.56 9.49 -0.89
N THR A 10 -12.75 10.34 0.11
CA THR A 10 -13.28 11.69 -0.08
C THR A 10 -12.14 12.64 -0.43
N LEU A 11 -12.09 13.06 -1.70
CA LEU A 11 -11.30 14.19 -2.18
C LEU A 11 -11.74 15.47 -1.43
N VAL A 12 -10.81 16.08 -0.68
CA VAL A 12 -10.99 17.41 -0.09
C VAL A 12 -10.52 18.46 -1.09
N PRO A 13 -11.34 19.45 -1.47
CA PRO A 13 -10.88 20.55 -2.31
C PRO A 13 -10.05 21.54 -1.49
N VAL A 14 -8.80 21.78 -1.93
CA VAL A 14 -7.95 22.84 -1.39
C VAL A 14 -8.45 24.19 -1.90
N VAL A 15 -8.91 25.04 -0.98
CA VAL A 15 -9.26 26.44 -1.22
C VAL A 15 -7.96 27.24 -1.32
N GLY A 16 -7.58 27.64 -2.54
CA GLY A 16 -6.47 28.55 -2.80
C GLY A 16 -6.91 30.01 -2.67
N CYS A 17 -6.33 30.74 -1.70
CA CYS A 17 -6.45 32.19 -1.59
C CYS A 17 -5.26 32.89 -2.27
N SER A 18 -5.54 34.07 -2.81
CA SER A 18 -4.79 34.84 -3.80
C SER A 18 -3.51 35.54 -3.30
N SER A 19 -2.49 35.69 -4.16
CA SER A 19 -1.84 37.00 -4.42
C SER A 19 -0.83 36.91 -5.57
N LYS A 20 -0.78 37.97 -6.40
CA LYS A 20 0.17 38.15 -7.51
C LYS A 20 1.46 38.80 -6.99
N SER A 21 2.62 38.31 -7.41
CA SER A 21 3.75 39.17 -7.82
C SER A 21 4.73 38.39 -8.70
N SER A 22 5.17 39.07 -9.75
CA SER A 22 6.15 38.67 -10.75
C SER A 22 7.53 38.34 -10.18
N ASP A 23 8.18 37.28 -10.66
CA ASP A 23 9.47 37.43 -11.33
C ASP A 23 9.84 36.20 -12.17
N THR A 24 10.51 36.46 -13.29
CA THR A 24 10.85 35.49 -14.32
C THR A 24 12.12 34.75 -13.93
N THR A 25 12.04 33.44 -13.69
CA THR A 25 13.18 32.52 -13.81
C THR A 25 12.63 31.19 -14.31
N SER A 26 13.08 30.76 -15.48
CA SER A 26 12.70 29.49 -16.08
C SER A 26 13.34 28.34 -15.30
N GLU A 27 12.60 27.79 -14.33
CA GLU A 27 12.84 26.45 -13.84
C GLU A 27 12.26 25.47 -14.84
N ALA A 28 13.12 24.58 -15.34
CA ALA A 28 12.71 23.40 -16.07
C ALA A 28 11.72 22.63 -15.18
N THR A 29 10.48 22.55 -15.63
CA THR A 29 9.48 21.65 -15.07
C THR A 29 10.03 20.24 -15.17
N GLU A 30 10.53 19.70 -14.06
CA GLU A 30 10.59 18.27 -13.86
C GLU A 30 9.16 17.77 -13.98
N ASP A 31 8.86 17.23 -15.15
CA ASP A 31 7.62 16.54 -15.48
C ASP A 31 7.57 15.34 -14.53
N SER A 32 6.97 15.55 -13.35
CA SER A 32 6.65 14.47 -12.42
C SER A 32 5.67 13.57 -13.15
N ALA A 33 6.22 12.58 -13.85
CA ALA A 33 5.46 11.58 -14.56
C ALA A 33 4.54 10.93 -13.54
N MET A 34 3.27 11.32 -13.56
CA MET A 34 2.26 10.74 -12.69
C MET A 34 2.42 9.23 -12.72
N VAL A 35 2.57 8.63 -11.53
CA VAL A 35 2.67 7.19 -11.36
C VAL A 35 1.52 6.54 -12.11
N ASN A 36 1.84 5.74 -13.14
CA ASN A 36 0.82 5.08 -13.94
C ASN A 36 0.21 3.94 -13.11
N ILE A 37 -0.96 4.17 -12.53
CA ILE A 37 -1.67 3.18 -11.71
C ILE A 37 -2.72 2.39 -12.50
N ASP A 38 -3.05 2.79 -13.73
CA ASP A 38 -4.22 2.30 -14.48
C ASP A 38 -4.17 0.78 -14.71
N LEU A 39 -3.00 0.23 -15.04
CA LEU A 39 -2.85 -1.20 -15.28
C LEU A 39 -3.06 -2.02 -14.00
N ALA A 40 -2.51 -1.55 -12.88
CA ALA A 40 -2.67 -2.20 -11.59
C ALA A 40 -4.12 -2.12 -11.09
N ASP A 41 -4.75 -0.94 -11.25
CA ASP A 41 -6.14 -0.70 -10.89
C ASP A 41 -7.11 -1.57 -11.70
N ASP A 42 -6.95 -1.61 -13.03
CA ASP A 42 -7.76 -2.48 -13.90
C ASP A 42 -7.57 -3.95 -13.53
N THR A 43 -6.33 -4.40 -13.37
CA THR A 43 -6.05 -5.80 -13.02
C THR A 43 -6.66 -6.16 -11.66
N PHE A 44 -6.55 -5.29 -10.66
CA PHE A 44 -7.16 -5.45 -9.35
C PHE A 44 -8.70 -5.57 -9.45
N LYS A 45 -9.36 -4.67 -10.16
CA LYS A 45 -10.81 -4.70 -10.38
C LYS A 45 -11.26 -6.00 -11.05
N ARG A 46 -10.50 -6.50 -12.02
CA ARG A 46 -10.78 -7.75 -12.72
C ARG A 46 -10.61 -8.98 -11.83
N ILE A 47 -9.65 -8.96 -10.90
CA ILE A 47 -9.51 -9.98 -9.85
C ILE A 47 -10.75 -9.99 -8.95
N LEU A 48 -11.18 -8.82 -8.45
CA LEU A 48 -12.39 -8.71 -7.62
C LEU A 48 -13.65 -9.17 -8.36
N LYS A 49 -13.79 -8.82 -9.65
CA LYS A 49 -14.91 -9.29 -10.47
C LYS A 49 -14.94 -10.81 -10.64
N LYS A 50 -13.76 -11.47 -10.63
CA LYS A 50 -13.66 -12.93 -10.76
C LYS A 50 -13.98 -13.66 -9.46
N HIS A 51 -13.49 -13.15 -8.32
CA HIS A 51 -13.50 -13.89 -7.05
C HIS A 51 -14.43 -13.32 -5.98
N GLY A 52 -14.95 -12.10 -6.18
CA GLY A 52 -15.75 -11.34 -5.20
C GLY A 52 -14.93 -10.25 -4.51
N GLU A 53 -15.62 -9.27 -3.92
CA GLU A 53 -15.00 -8.15 -3.19
C GLU A 53 -14.39 -8.59 -1.84
N ASP A 54 -14.99 -9.61 -1.21
CA ASP A 54 -14.54 -10.18 0.07
C ASP A 54 -13.66 -11.44 -0.11
N VAL A 55 -12.98 -11.56 -1.26
CA VAL A 55 -12.16 -12.74 -1.55
C VAL A 55 -11.00 -12.87 -0.55
N ASP A 56 -10.84 -14.09 -0.01
CA ASP A 56 -9.67 -14.44 0.80
C ASP A 56 -8.42 -14.58 -0.11
N PRO A 57 -7.41 -13.67 -0.01
CA PRO A 57 -6.16 -13.75 -0.77
C PRO A 57 -5.46 -15.10 -0.69
N SER A 58 -5.57 -15.83 0.42
CA SER A 58 -4.93 -17.14 0.59
C SER A 58 -5.54 -18.23 -0.31
N LYS A 59 -6.70 -17.97 -0.93
CA LYS A 59 -7.46 -18.93 -1.73
C LYS A 59 -7.37 -18.70 -3.24
N ILE A 60 -6.67 -17.67 -3.69
CA ILE A 60 -6.53 -17.35 -5.13
C ILE A 60 -5.11 -17.64 -5.66
N PRO A 61 -4.93 -17.80 -6.99
CA PRO A 61 -3.62 -18.05 -7.58
C PRO A 61 -2.57 -17.00 -7.21
N LYS A 62 -1.32 -17.42 -7.03
CA LYS A 62 -0.25 -16.58 -6.48
C LYS A 62 -0.02 -15.25 -7.23
N PRO A 63 -0.08 -15.18 -8.58
CA PRO A 63 0.05 -13.92 -9.30
C PRO A 63 -1.08 -12.93 -8.96
N GLN A 64 -2.31 -13.42 -8.89
CA GLN A 64 -3.49 -12.62 -8.54
C GLN A 64 -3.46 -12.20 -7.07
N GLN A 65 -3.08 -13.12 -6.17
CA GLN A 65 -2.83 -12.82 -4.75
C GLN A 65 -1.81 -11.67 -4.59
N THR A 66 -0.71 -11.72 -5.34
CA THR A 66 0.35 -10.70 -5.25
C THR A 66 -0.17 -9.33 -5.66
N VAL A 67 -0.87 -9.22 -6.79
CA VAL A 67 -1.47 -7.95 -7.24
C VAL A 67 -2.49 -7.43 -6.22
N MET A 68 -3.36 -8.31 -5.75
CA MET A 68 -4.42 -7.95 -4.81
C MET A 68 -3.86 -7.41 -3.49
N LEU A 69 -2.88 -8.10 -2.91
CA LEU A 69 -2.26 -7.69 -1.65
C LEU A 69 -1.51 -6.37 -1.79
N VAL A 70 -0.64 -6.22 -2.81
CA VAL A 70 0.13 -4.99 -3.00
C VAL A 70 -0.79 -3.79 -3.29
N TYR A 71 -1.73 -3.93 -4.21
CA TYR A 71 -2.60 -2.81 -4.59
C TYR A 71 -3.48 -2.35 -3.42
N HIS A 72 -4.07 -3.31 -2.70
CA HIS A 72 -4.92 -3.01 -1.55
C HIS A 72 -4.12 -2.35 -0.41
N SER A 73 -2.98 -2.94 -0.01
CA SER A 73 -2.16 -2.38 1.07
C SER A 73 -1.51 -1.05 0.67
N TYR A 74 -1.21 -0.84 -0.62
CA TYR A 74 -0.69 0.44 -1.11
C TYR A 74 -1.65 1.59 -0.82
N GLY A 75 -2.94 1.41 -1.09
CA GLY A 75 -3.95 2.43 -0.79
C GLY A 75 -4.08 2.71 0.71
N ILE A 76 -4.06 1.66 1.53
CA ILE A 76 -4.14 1.79 3.00
C ILE A 76 -2.92 2.51 3.57
N LEU A 77 -1.72 2.08 3.18
CA LEU A 77 -0.47 2.70 3.59
C LEU A 77 -0.37 4.14 3.10
N GLY A 78 -0.81 4.42 1.87
CA GLY A 78 -0.86 5.78 1.31
C GLY A 78 -1.75 6.75 2.12
N ASN A 79 -2.80 6.23 2.77
CA ASN A 79 -3.74 7.05 3.53
C ASN A 79 -3.25 7.38 4.95
N GLY A 80 -2.45 6.52 5.59
CA GLY A 80 -2.07 6.73 6.99
C GLY A 80 -0.91 5.86 7.50
N GLY A 81 -0.08 5.35 6.60
CA GLY A 81 1.10 4.56 6.93
C GLY A 81 0.77 3.22 7.58
N PHE A 82 1.76 2.67 8.29
CA PHE A 82 1.67 1.36 8.95
C PHE A 82 0.65 1.34 10.09
N GLN A 83 0.36 2.49 10.71
CA GLN A 83 -0.75 2.61 11.66
C GLN A 83 -2.07 2.13 11.03
N TYR A 84 -2.40 2.64 9.84
CA TYR A 84 -3.63 2.28 9.13
C TYR A 84 -3.59 0.83 8.64
N LEU A 85 -2.44 0.33 8.21
CA LEU A 85 -2.29 -1.09 7.86
C LEU A 85 -2.61 -1.98 9.07
N PHE A 86 -2.05 -1.68 10.24
CA PHE A 86 -2.21 -2.48 11.44
C PHE A 86 -3.58 -2.33 12.12
N GLU A 87 -4.35 -1.29 11.81
CA GLU A 87 -5.77 -1.19 12.17
C GLU A 87 -6.66 -2.16 11.36
N GLY A 88 -6.19 -2.58 10.18
CA GLY A 88 -6.92 -3.49 9.30
C GLY A 88 -7.03 -4.91 9.84
N ASP A 89 -8.10 -5.59 9.41
CA ASP A 89 -8.26 -7.04 9.57
C ASP A 89 -8.36 -7.64 8.16
N PHE A 90 -7.36 -8.43 7.77
CA PHE A 90 -7.23 -8.94 6.41
C PHE A 90 -7.56 -10.43 6.42
N PRO A 91 -8.77 -10.83 5.97
CA PRO A 91 -9.11 -12.25 5.84
C PRO A 91 -8.02 -13.00 5.08
N GLY A 92 -7.55 -14.12 5.63
CA GLY A 92 -6.47 -14.91 5.01
C GLY A 92 -5.05 -14.37 5.16
N ASP A 93 -4.86 -13.17 5.71
CA ASP A 93 -3.55 -12.59 6.02
C ASP A 93 -3.56 -11.75 7.32
N PRO A 94 -4.08 -12.27 8.45
CA PRO A 94 -4.28 -11.48 9.68
C PRO A 94 -2.97 -10.98 10.33
N GLU A 95 -1.84 -11.59 9.96
CA GLU A 95 -0.49 -11.22 10.42
C GLU A 95 0.31 -10.50 9.32
N PHE A 96 -0.32 -10.16 8.19
CA PHE A 96 0.26 -9.43 7.06
C PHE A 96 1.50 -10.09 6.43
N LEU A 97 1.67 -11.41 6.60
CA LEU A 97 2.81 -12.16 6.09
C LEU A 97 2.75 -12.33 4.58
N LEU A 98 1.57 -12.57 4.01
CA LEU A 98 1.37 -12.63 2.57
C LEU A 98 1.58 -11.25 1.96
N THR A 99 1.08 -10.20 2.60
CA THR A 99 1.25 -8.80 2.18
C THR A 99 2.73 -8.45 2.11
N ARG A 100 3.49 -8.66 3.20
CA ARG A 100 4.95 -8.45 3.21
C ARG A 100 5.64 -9.25 2.11
N GLN A 101 5.26 -10.50 1.91
CA GLN A 101 5.85 -11.36 0.88
C GLN A 101 5.51 -10.88 -0.55
N ALA A 102 4.36 -10.24 -0.75
CA ALA A 102 3.96 -9.72 -2.05
C ALA A 102 4.87 -8.57 -2.52
N TYR A 103 5.25 -7.64 -1.62
CA TYR A 103 6.22 -6.58 -1.94
C TYR A 103 7.59 -7.14 -2.34
N LYS A 104 8.05 -8.19 -1.65
CA LYS A 104 9.28 -8.91 -2.04
C LYS A 104 9.14 -9.57 -3.42
N THR A 105 7.97 -10.15 -3.69
CA THR A 105 7.69 -10.88 -4.94
C THR A 105 7.75 -9.97 -6.16
N ILE A 106 7.28 -8.71 -6.05
CA ILE A 106 7.39 -7.73 -7.14
C ILE A 106 8.77 -7.04 -7.20
N GLY A 107 9.68 -7.34 -6.28
CA GLY A 107 11.02 -6.73 -6.24
C GLY A 107 11.03 -5.28 -5.75
N ALA A 108 10.01 -4.85 -5.00
CA ALA A 108 9.96 -3.53 -4.37
C ALA A 108 10.83 -3.51 -3.10
N SER A 109 12.15 -3.52 -3.29
CA SER A 109 13.12 -3.73 -2.21
C SER A 109 13.06 -2.65 -1.11
N ASP A 110 12.90 -1.38 -1.49
CA ASP A 110 12.86 -0.28 -0.52
C ASP A 110 11.58 -0.29 0.32
N ALA A 111 10.42 -0.52 -0.31
CA ALA A 111 9.16 -0.74 0.40
C ALA A 111 9.24 -2.00 1.28
N SER A 112 9.86 -3.08 0.80
CA SER A 112 10.08 -4.29 1.59
C SER A 112 10.95 -4.02 2.83
N ALA A 113 11.96 -3.17 2.73
CA ALA A 113 12.78 -2.77 3.87
C ALA A 113 11.96 -1.97 4.91
N ALA A 114 11.02 -1.14 4.48
CA ALA A 114 10.08 -0.47 5.37
C ALA A 114 9.20 -1.48 6.13
N PHE A 115 8.67 -2.50 5.44
CA PHE A 115 7.95 -3.61 6.07
C PHE A 115 8.82 -4.35 7.10
N GLU A 116 10.08 -4.69 6.78
CA GLU A 116 10.93 -5.38 7.75
C GLU A 116 11.19 -4.53 9.00
N LYS A 117 11.37 -3.21 8.84
CA LYS A 117 11.54 -2.30 9.98
C LYS A 117 10.27 -2.18 10.81
N ALA A 118 9.09 -2.08 10.16
CA ALA A 118 7.82 -2.06 10.87
C ALA A 118 7.59 -3.37 11.63
N PHE A 119 7.89 -4.51 11.00
CA PHE A 119 7.62 -5.82 11.57
C PHE A 119 8.55 -6.12 12.74
N ALA A 120 9.77 -5.58 12.77
CA ALA A 120 10.72 -5.73 13.87
C ALA A 120 10.23 -5.19 15.22
N VAL A 121 9.12 -4.41 15.25
CA VAL A 121 8.45 -4.00 16.49
C VAL A 121 7.81 -5.19 17.21
N PHE A 122 7.38 -6.20 16.46
CA PHE A 122 6.64 -7.33 16.99
C PHE A 122 7.55 -8.51 17.34
N PRO A 123 7.17 -9.35 18.31
CA PRO A 123 7.87 -10.59 18.61
C PRO A 123 8.07 -11.46 17.35
N ASN A 124 9.29 -11.95 17.14
CA ASN A 124 9.66 -12.76 15.96
C ASN A 124 9.34 -12.08 14.61
N SER A 125 9.30 -10.75 14.59
CA SER A 125 8.94 -9.96 13.41
C SER A 125 7.59 -10.35 12.79
N THR A 126 6.61 -10.71 13.61
CA THR A 126 5.27 -11.15 13.19
C THR A 126 4.21 -10.37 13.97
N PRO A 127 3.43 -9.49 13.31
CA PRO A 127 2.32 -8.79 13.96
C PRO A 127 1.31 -9.78 14.54
N PRO A 128 0.85 -9.62 15.80
CA PRO A 128 -0.23 -10.43 16.33
C PRO A 128 -1.50 -10.29 15.49
N ALA A 129 -2.29 -11.36 15.35
CA ALA A 129 -3.59 -11.30 14.67
C ALA A 129 -4.61 -10.41 15.40
N ASP A 130 -4.54 -10.37 16.74
CA ASP A 130 -5.37 -9.49 17.56
C ASP A 130 -5.03 -8.01 17.32
N ILE A 131 -6.04 -7.24 16.89
CA ILE A 131 -5.87 -5.86 16.44
C ILE A 131 -5.41 -4.96 17.59
N ASP A 132 -6.08 -5.03 18.74
CA ASP A 132 -5.79 -4.17 19.89
C ASP A 132 -4.36 -4.40 20.39
N ARG A 133 -3.94 -5.67 20.52
CA ARG A 133 -2.58 -6.03 20.92
C ARG A 133 -1.53 -5.56 19.92
N ARG A 134 -1.81 -5.69 18.62
CA ARG A 134 -0.91 -5.25 17.55
C ARG A 134 -0.74 -3.72 17.57
N LEU A 135 -1.83 -2.98 17.74
CA LEU A 135 -1.79 -1.51 17.83
C LEU A 135 -1.07 -1.03 19.09
N GLU A 136 -1.32 -1.66 20.24
CA GLU A 136 -0.60 -1.35 21.48
C GLU A 136 0.93 -1.49 21.29
N MET A 137 1.38 -2.59 20.67
CA MET A 137 2.79 -2.81 20.38
C MET A 137 3.37 -1.76 19.42
N TRP A 138 2.67 -1.50 18.31
CA TRP A 138 3.10 -0.50 17.32
C TRP A 138 3.20 0.90 17.93
N GLN A 139 2.17 1.33 18.64
CA GLN A 139 2.06 2.66 19.25
C GLN A 139 3.03 2.88 20.42
N SER A 140 3.54 1.80 21.03
CA SER A 140 4.61 1.88 22.02
C SER A 140 5.96 2.33 21.44
N LYS A 141 6.13 2.24 20.11
CA LYS A 141 7.36 2.60 19.39
C LYS A 141 7.19 3.79 18.48
N TYR A 142 6.07 3.86 17.79
CA TYR A 142 5.80 4.86 16.76
C TYR A 142 4.49 5.57 17.06
N ASN A 143 4.51 6.89 17.08
CA ASN A 143 3.29 7.68 16.94
C ASN A 143 3.33 8.38 15.58
N LEU A 144 2.16 8.56 14.96
CA LEU A 144 2.05 9.01 13.57
C LEU A 144 2.79 10.35 13.32
N LEU A 145 2.70 11.30 14.26
CA LEU A 145 3.29 12.64 14.10
C LEU A 145 4.82 12.62 14.15
N ASP A 146 5.41 11.77 14.98
CA ASP A 146 6.85 11.66 15.12
C ASP A 146 7.46 10.77 14.02
N SER A 147 6.73 9.75 13.58
CA SER A 147 7.14 8.90 12.45
C SER A 147 7.39 9.71 11.18
N MET A 148 6.56 10.72 10.90
CA MET A 148 6.71 11.55 9.69
C MET A 148 7.92 12.49 9.73
N LYS A 149 8.48 12.76 10.91
CA LYS A 149 9.67 13.62 11.07
C LYS A 149 10.95 12.80 11.04
N ASP A 150 10.90 11.57 11.54
CA ASP A 150 12.01 10.64 11.46
C ASP A 150 12.08 10.01 10.07
N LYS A 151 13.05 10.45 9.26
CA LYS A 151 13.32 9.88 7.92
C LYS A 151 13.67 8.40 7.95
N SER A 152 14.09 7.89 9.11
CA SER A 152 14.37 6.47 9.29
C SER A 152 13.13 5.67 9.70
N SER A 153 12.00 6.30 10.01
CA SER A 153 10.79 5.58 10.41
C SER A 153 10.29 4.67 9.27
N PRO A 154 9.56 3.58 9.60
CA PRO A 154 8.97 2.73 8.57
C PRO A 154 8.04 3.51 7.63
N ASP A 155 7.25 4.45 8.14
CA ASP A 155 6.35 5.28 7.34
C ASP A 155 7.13 6.16 6.34
N SER A 156 8.15 6.88 6.81
CA SER A 156 9.00 7.71 5.95
C SER A 156 9.72 6.89 4.88
N MET A 157 10.22 5.70 5.25
CA MET A 157 10.84 4.77 4.30
C MET A 157 9.83 4.30 3.24
N TYR A 158 8.61 3.93 3.64
CA TYR A 158 7.59 3.47 2.72
C TYR A 158 7.13 4.58 1.77
N PHE A 159 6.83 5.77 2.30
CA PHE A 159 6.40 6.90 1.46
C PHE A 159 7.47 7.31 0.45
N SER A 160 8.75 7.28 0.83
CA SER A 160 9.85 7.55 -0.11
C SER A 160 9.96 6.49 -1.22
N ALA A 161 9.48 5.27 -0.98
CA ALA A 161 9.51 4.16 -1.93
C ALA A 161 8.23 4.00 -2.75
N MET A 162 7.18 4.76 -2.42
CA MET A 162 5.81 4.50 -2.86
C MET A 162 5.65 4.56 -4.38
N ASP A 163 6.26 5.55 -5.04
CA ASP A 163 6.20 5.69 -6.51
C ASP A 163 6.78 4.46 -7.22
N GLY A 164 7.89 3.91 -6.70
CA GLY A 164 8.52 2.72 -7.24
C GLY A 164 7.69 1.45 -7.07
N VAL A 165 6.79 1.38 -6.08
CA VAL A 165 5.94 0.19 -5.86
C VAL A 165 5.05 -0.08 -7.05
N MET A 166 4.39 0.95 -7.60
CA MET A 166 3.45 0.78 -8.71
C MET A 166 4.17 0.47 -10.02
N GLU A 167 5.36 1.04 -10.24
CA GLU A 167 6.21 0.66 -11.36
C GLU A 167 6.56 -0.84 -11.30
N LYS A 168 6.98 -1.33 -10.13
CA LYS A 168 7.31 -2.75 -9.91
C LYS A 168 6.09 -3.65 -10.07
N LEU A 169 4.94 -3.25 -9.55
CA LEU A 169 3.70 -4.01 -9.68
C LEU A 169 3.25 -4.11 -11.14
N ASN A 170 3.33 -3.02 -11.91
CA ASN A 170 3.03 -3.04 -13.34
C ASN A 170 4.00 -3.93 -14.12
N GLY A 171 5.30 -3.88 -13.79
CA GLY A 171 6.30 -4.78 -14.34
C GLY A 171 5.97 -6.26 -14.05
N TYR A 172 5.55 -6.56 -12.83
CA TYR A 172 5.13 -7.89 -12.42
C TYR A 172 3.88 -8.37 -13.20
N ILE A 173 2.86 -7.51 -13.36
CA ILE A 173 1.65 -7.85 -14.12
C ILE A 173 2.01 -8.19 -15.57
N LYS A 174 2.82 -7.35 -16.23
CA LYS A 174 3.26 -7.59 -17.61
C LYS A 174 4.06 -8.88 -17.76
N ALA A 175 4.94 -9.19 -16.81
CA ALA A 175 5.72 -10.42 -16.82
C ALA A 175 4.87 -11.69 -16.60
N ASN A 176 3.65 -11.56 -16.07
CA ASN A 176 2.74 -12.66 -15.76
C ASN A 176 1.41 -12.53 -16.53
N GLU A 177 1.38 -11.89 -17.69
CA GLU A 177 0.15 -11.55 -18.43
C GLU A 177 -0.80 -12.75 -18.64
N ALA A 178 -0.24 -13.94 -18.91
CA ALA A 178 -1.01 -15.17 -19.10
C ALA A 178 -1.90 -15.54 -17.89
N GLU A 179 -1.45 -15.21 -16.68
CA GLU A 179 -2.14 -15.49 -15.41
C GLU A 179 -3.35 -14.57 -15.18
N PHE A 180 -3.43 -13.48 -15.95
CA PHE A 180 -4.50 -12.48 -15.91
C PHE A 180 -5.38 -12.52 -17.17
N ALA A 181 -5.01 -13.29 -18.19
CA ALA A 181 -5.73 -13.35 -19.47
C ALA A 181 -7.17 -13.88 -19.32
N SER A 182 -7.40 -14.81 -18.38
CA SER A 182 -8.72 -15.39 -18.13
C SER A 182 -9.62 -14.55 -17.22
N LEU A 183 -9.11 -13.45 -16.66
CA LEU A 183 -9.92 -12.59 -15.81
C LEU A 183 -10.97 -11.84 -16.65
N PRO A 184 -12.20 -11.66 -16.14
CA PRO A 184 -13.24 -10.93 -16.85
C PRO A 184 -12.75 -9.52 -17.19
N LYS A 185 -13.19 -8.98 -18.33
CA LYS A 185 -13.04 -7.56 -18.67
C LYS A 185 -14.10 -6.76 -17.94
#